data_AF-A0A2A5J0W9-F1
#
_entry.id   AF-A0A2A5J0W9-F1
#
_cell.length_a   1.000
_cell.length_b   1.000
_cell.length_c   1.000
_cell.angle_alpha   90.00
_cell.angle_beta   90.00
_cell.angle_gamma   90.00
#
_symmetry.space_group_name_H-M   'P 1'
#
loop_
_entity.id
_entity.type
_entity.pdbx_description
1 polymer ?
#
loop_
_entity_poly.entity_id
_entity_poly.type
_entity_poly.pdbx_seq_one_letter_code
_entity_poly.pdbx_strand_id
1 'polypeptide(L)'
;MEIERPPAERIPLMSDASNPGGTGSPAPGYYPDPSGVMRWWDGTRWTDRVQNSGPPPSAPQPPKKSHTVRNILLALVAVGVLAIGGCIAFLAVAANEVNEAIETAEAQDSAPGGPDNPLTITEGQPFEVSGFQYAPGWSVTQDALGYAQIEGLKVTNARGDKDGALVEIKFMDGNEVVALVDCTTEQIPVGQTTSLNCSSGDKFPATYDRITINDTF
;
A
#
# COMPACT_ATOMS: atom_id res chain seq x y z
N MET A 1 -47.31 -68.88 -19.29
CA MET A 1 -48.53 -69.50 -19.82
C MET A 1 -49.53 -69.49 -18.69
N GLU A 2 -50.37 -68.46 -18.68
CA GLU A 2 -51.81 -68.56 -19.04
C GLU A 2 -52.59 -68.91 -17.77
N ILE A 3 -53.16 -67.95 -17.04
CA ILE A 3 -54.48 -67.33 -17.28
C ILE A 3 -55.50 -68.30 -17.87
N GLU A 4 -56.28 -68.93 -16.98
CA GLU A 4 -57.65 -69.35 -17.28
C GLU A 4 -58.55 -69.05 -16.06
N ARG A 5 -59.68 -68.40 -16.34
CA ARG A 5 -60.77 -68.02 -15.43
C ARG A 5 -62.01 -68.79 -15.92
N PRO A 6 -62.78 -69.50 -15.08
CA PRO A 6 -64.15 -69.05 -14.68
C PRO A 6 -64.64 -69.78 -13.38
N PRO A 7 -65.93 -69.80 -12.97
CA PRO A 7 -67.11 -68.97 -13.25
C PRO A 7 -67.74 -68.35 -11.97
N ALA A 8 -68.93 -67.78 -12.15
CA ALA A 8 -69.72 -66.97 -11.25
C ALA A 8 -70.58 -67.72 -10.20
N GLU A 9 -70.91 -66.95 -9.16
CA GLU A 9 -72.22 -66.83 -8.47
C GLU A 9 -72.66 -67.85 -7.40
N ARG A 10 -72.75 -67.36 -6.16
CA ARG A 10 -73.95 -67.54 -5.31
C ARG A 10 -74.04 -66.44 -4.24
N ILE A 11 -75.07 -65.60 -4.33
CA ILE A 11 -75.49 -64.62 -3.32
C ILE A 11 -76.32 -65.34 -2.25
N PRO A 12 -76.05 -65.11 -0.95
CA PRO A 12 -77.10 -65.16 0.07
C PRO A 12 -77.31 -63.78 0.72
N LEU A 13 -78.53 -63.33 0.53
CA LEU A 13 -79.36 -62.35 1.24
C LEU A 13 -78.86 -61.82 2.60
N MET A 14 -78.93 -60.49 2.70
CA MET A 14 -79.52 -59.69 3.79
C MET A 14 -79.76 -60.40 5.13
N SER A 15 -79.14 -59.86 6.18
CA SER A 15 -79.79 -59.71 7.47
C SER A 15 -79.38 -58.35 8.04
N ASP A 16 -80.21 -57.35 7.75
CA ASP A 16 -80.33 -56.14 8.54
C ASP A 16 -80.60 -56.51 9.99
N ALA A 17 -79.87 -55.89 10.91
CA ALA A 17 -80.34 -55.67 12.27
C ALA A 17 -79.78 -54.35 12.79
N SER A 18 -80.45 -53.28 12.39
CA SER A 18 -80.58 -52.08 13.19
C SER A 18 -81.03 -52.45 14.62
N ASN A 19 -80.43 -51.76 15.61
CA ASN A 19 -81.02 -51.20 16.83
C ASN A 19 -80.28 -51.57 18.15
N PRO A 20 -80.15 -50.60 19.09
CA PRO A 20 -79.15 -50.53 20.15
C PRO A 20 -79.67 -51.04 21.49
N GLY A 21 -78.76 -51.35 22.43
CA GLY A 21 -79.13 -51.76 23.77
C GLY A 21 -78.07 -52.59 24.47
N GLY A 22 -76.86 -52.06 24.61
CA GLY A 22 -75.84 -52.61 25.50
C GLY A 22 -75.82 -51.84 26.82
N THR A 23 -76.72 -52.17 27.73
CA THR A 23 -76.78 -51.61 29.09
C THR A 23 -75.64 -52.15 29.94
N GLY A 24 -74.54 -51.41 30.00
CA GLY A 24 -73.57 -51.46 31.08
C GLY A 24 -73.12 -50.02 31.36
N SER A 25 -73.34 -49.51 32.58
CA SER A 25 -72.82 -48.19 32.95
C SER A 25 -71.30 -48.18 32.74
N PRO A 26 -70.73 -47.11 32.16
CA PRO A 26 -69.28 -47.02 32.01
C PRO A 26 -68.60 -47.17 33.37
N ALA A 27 -67.44 -47.82 33.40
CA ALA A 27 -66.61 -47.88 34.59
C ALA A 27 -66.18 -46.46 35.01
N PRO A 28 -65.87 -46.21 36.29
CA PRO A 28 -65.39 -44.89 36.70
C PRO A 28 -64.13 -44.49 35.94
N GLY A 29 -64.13 -43.29 35.33
CA GLY A 29 -63.08 -42.88 34.39
C GLY A 29 -63.32 -41.51 33.76
N TYR A 30 -62.31 -41.00 33.05
CA TYR A 30 -62.42 -39.78 32.25
C TYR A 30 -62.97 -40.10 30.86
N TYR A 31 -64.01 -39.39 30.45
CA TYR A 31 -64.64 -39.51 29.14
C TYR A 31 -64.83 -38.13 28.50
N PRO A 32 -64.78 -38.03 27.16
CA PRO A 32 -65.02 -36.77 26.47
C PRO A 32 -66.48 -36.33 26.62
N ASP A 33 -66.70 -35.09 27.04
CA ASP A 33 -68.03 -34.46 27.01
C ASP A 33 -68.28 -33.74 25.66
N PRO A 34 -69.52 -33.35 25.34
CA PRO A 34 -69.83 -32.66 24.09
C PRO A 34 -69.10 -31.32 23.89
N SER A 35 -68.48 -30.76 24.93
CA SER A 35 -67.68 -29.53 24.84
C SER A 35 -66.21 -29.79 24.50
N GLY A 36 -65.81 -31.06 24.35
CA GLY A 36 -64.44 -31.46 24.01
C GLY A 36 -63.50 -31.52 25.22
N VAL A 37 -64.04 -31.48 26.45
CA VAL A 37 -63.27 -31.60 27.69
C VAL A 37 -63.44 -33.00 28.27
N MET A 38 -62.38 -33.56 28.86
CA MET A 38 -62.45 -34.85 29.53
C MET A 38 -63.09 -34.67 30.92
N ARG A 39 -64.29 -35.23 31.14
CA ARG A 39 -65.04 -35.16 32.41
C ARG A 39 -65.05 -36.53 33.09
N TRP A 40 -64.96 -36.53 34.42
CA TRP A 40 -64.94 -37.77 35.21
C TRP A 40 -66.36 -38.32 35.48
N TRP A 41 -66.56 -39.61 35.15
CA TRP A 41 -67.71 -40.43 35.54
C TRP A 41 -67.36 -41.26 36.78
N ASP A 42 -68.19 -41.23 37.83
CA ASP A 42 -67.92 -41.95 39.09
C ASP A 42 -68.56 -43.35 39.17
N GLY A 43 -69.22 -43.81 38.10
CA GLY A 43 -70.01 -45.04 38.07
C GLY A 43 -71.52 -44.81 38.23
N THR A 44 -71.92 -43.65 38.75
CA THR A 44 -73.33 -43.29 38.99
C THR A 44 -73.73 -41.92 38.42
N ARG A 45 -72.81 -40.96 38.37
CA ARG A 45 -73.03 -39.62 37.80
C ARG A 45 -71.74 -39.00 37.23
N TRP A 46 -71.93 -38.00 36.39
CA TRP A 46 -70.85 -37.08 36.00
C TRP A 46 -70.50 -36.18 37.16
N THR A 47 -69.20 -35.98 37.39
CA THR A 47 -68.69 -35.07 38.43
C THR A 47 -68.18 -33.77 37.82
N ASP A 48 -67.94 -32.76 38.66
CA ASP A 48 -67.36 -31.48 38.24
C ASP A 48 -65.84 -31.57 37.96
N ARG A 49 -65.23 -32.75 38.10
CA ARG A 49 -63.81 -32.96 37.77
C ARG A 49 -63.64 -33.00 36.25
N VAL A 50 -63.16 -31.90 35.71
CA VAL A 50 -62.71 -31.78 34.32
C VAL A 50 -61.19 -31.81 34.26
N GLN A 51 -60.65 -32.56 33.31
CA GLN A 51 -59.24 -32.55 32.97
C GLN A 51 -59.09 -31.69 31.72
N ASN A 52 -58.66 -30.44 31.90
CA ASN A 52 -58.25 -29.60 30.76
C ASN A 52 -57.03 -30.27 30.11
N SER A 53 -57.19 -30.77 28.90
CA SER A 53 -56.06 -31.00 28.00
C SER A 53 -55.36 -29.66 27.80
N GLY A 54 -54.09 -29.56 28.21
CA GLY A 54 -53.29 -28.34 28.07
C GLY A 54 -53.18 -27.87 26.61
N PRO A 55 -52.74 -26.63 26.37
CA PRO A 55 -52.68 -26.07 25.02
C PRO A 55 -51.80 -26.92 24.09
N PRO A 56 -52.16 -27.01 22.79
CA PRO A 56 -51.43 -27.82 21.83
C PRO A 56 -49.98 -27.33 21.66
N PRO A 57 -49.02 -28.23 21.36
CA PRO A 57 -47.62 -27.85 21.18
C PRO A 57 -47.46 -26.88 20.01
N SER A 58 -46.71 -25.80 20.23
CA SER A 58 -46.42 -24.79 19.22
C SER A 58 -45.56 -25.39 18.10
N ALA A 59 -45.91 -25.12 16.84
CA ALA A 59 -45.12 -25.53 15.68
C ALA A 59 -43.71 -24.90 15.70
N PRO A 60 -42.66 -25.60 15.21
CA PRO A 60 -41.31 -25.07 15.18
C PRO A 60 -41.23 -23.86 14.21
N GLN A 61 -40.66 -22.75 14.67
CA GLN A 61 -40.40 -21.60 13.81
C GLN A 61 -39.23 -21.88 12.84
N PRO A 62 -39.29 -21.40 11.58
CA PRO A 62 -38.22 -21.58 10.62
C PRO A 62 -36.96 -20.81 11.05
N PRO A 63 -35.76 -21.35 10.77
CA PRO A 63 -34.50 -20.74 11.18
C PRO A 63 -34.33 -19.35 10.54
N LYS A 64 -34.06 -18.35 11.38
CA LYS A 64 -33.82 -16.97 10.96
C LYS A 64 -32.50 -16.92 10.17
N LYS A 65 -32.54 -16.58 8.87
CA LYS A 65 -31.33 -16.44 8.04
C LYS A 65 -30.47 -15.30 8.58
N SER A 66 -29.23 -15.62 8.94
CA SER A 66 -28.23 -14.65 9.39
C SER A 66 -27.43 -14.11 8.20
N HIS A 67 -27.36 -12.79 8.06
CA HIS A 67 -26.51 -12.11 7.08
C HIS A 67 -25.12 -11.77 7.64
N THR A 68 -24.82 -12.16 8.88
CA THR A 68 -23.58 -11.82 9.57
C THR A 68 -22.35 -12.30 8.82
N VAL A 69 -22.36 -13.54 8.32
CA VAL A 69 -21.23 -14.10 7.54
C VAL A 69 -20.99 -13.33 6.24
N ARG A 70 -22.06 -12.96 5.53
CA ARG A 70 -21.98 -12.17 4.30
C ARG A 70 -21.38 -10.79 4.58
N ASN A 71 -21.82 -10.13 5.64
CA ASN A 71 -21.33 -8.80 5.99
C ASN A 71 -19.87 -8.83 6.45
N ILE A 72 -19.44 -9.87 7.17
CA ILE A 72 -18.03 -10.07 7.55
C ILE A 72 -17.16 -10.30 6.31
N LEU A 73 -17.59 -11.15 5.37
CA LEU A 73 -16.86 -11.37 4.12
C LEU A 73 -16.70 -10.09 3.30
N LEU A 74 -17.77 -9.29 3.19
CA LEU A 74 -17.71 -8.01 2.48
C LEU A 74 -16.76 -7.02 3.17
N ALA A 75 -16.75 -6.97 4.50
CA ALA A 75 -15.83 -6.12 5.24
C ALA A 75 -14.35 -6.54 5.02
N LEU A 76 -14.05 -7.84 5.04
CA LEU A 76 -12.71 -8.34 4.78
C LEU A 76 -12.24 -8.06 3.35
N VAL A 77 -13.12 -8.23 2.36
CA VAL A 77 -12.82 -7.89 0.96
C VAL A 77 -12.56 -6.38 0.84
N ALA A 78 -13.39 -5.53 1.47
CA ALA A 78 -13.19 -4.09 1.45
C ALA A 78 -11.85 -3.68 2.07
N VAL A 79 -11.47 -4.26 3.22
CA VAL A 79 -10.16 -4.02 3.85
C VAL A 79 -9.02 -4.52 2.97
N GLY A 80 -9.16 -5.71 2.36
CA GLY A 80 -8.16 -6.25 1.44
C GLY A 80 -7.95 -5.35 0.22
N VAL A 81 -9.03 -4.84 -0.38
CA VAL A 81 -8.97 -3.90 -1.52
C VAL A 81 -8.35 -2.57 -1.09
N LEU A 82 -8.69 -2.04 0.08
CA LEU A 82 -8.08 -0.82 0.61
C LEU A 82 -6.59 -1.00 0.92
N ALA A 83 -6.19 -2.13 1.47
CA ALA A 83 -4.79 -2.43 1.75
C ALA A 83 -3.98 -2.58 0.45
N ILE A 84 -4.50 -3.33 -0.53
CA ILE A 84 -3.83 -3.51 -1.84
C ILE A 84 -3.79 -2.19 -2.61
N GLY A 85 -4.93 -1.49 -2.70
CA GLY A 85 -5.01 -0.19 -3.36
C GLY A 85 -4.11 0.85 -2.70
N GLY A 86 -4.06 0.85 -1.36
CA GLY A 86 -3.14 1.70 -0.59
C GLY A 86 -1.67 1.37 -0.84
N CYS A 87 -1.29 0.09 -0.85
CA CYS A 87 0.08 -0.32 -1.18
C CYS A 87 0.47 0.07 -2.60
N ILE A 88 -0.39 -0.16 -3.60
CA ILE A 88 -0.11 0.20 -5.00
C ILE A 88 0.04 1.71 -5.16
N ALA A 89 -0.84 2.50 -4.56
CA ALA A 89 -0.75 3.96 -4.59
C ALA A 89 0.55 4.46 -3.93
N PHE A 90 0.91 3.90 -2.78
CA PHE A 90 2.16 4.24 -2.09
C PHE A 90 3.40 3.89 -2.93
N LEU A 91 3.43 2.70 -3.54
CA LEU A 91 4.53 2.28 -4.42
C LEU A 91 4.63 3.15 -5.68
N ALA A 92 3.50 3.57 -6.26
CA ALA A 92 3.49 4.44 -7.43
C ALA A 92 4.05 5.84 -7.11
N VAL A 93 3.66 6.42 -5.97
CA VAL A 93 4.23 7.70 -5.51
C VAL A 93 5.73 7.54 -5.27
N ALA A 94 6.14 6.52 -4.50
CA ALA A 94 7.56 6.28 -4.22
C ALA A 94 8.40 6.09 -5.50
N ALA A 95 7.86 5.41 -6.52
CA ALA A 95 8.55 5.25 -7.80
C ALA A 95 8.71 6.58 -8.56
N ASN A 96 7.70 7.46 -8.52
CA ASN A 96 7.76 8.77 -9.16
C ASN A 96 8.83 9.67 -8.52
N GLU A 97 8.88 9.72 -7.18
CA GLU A 97 9.89 10.49 -6.45
C GLU A 97 11.32 10.02 -6.77
N VAL A 98 11.54 8.71 -6.89
CA VAL A 98 12.86 8.16 -7.24
C VAL A 98 13.25 8.54 -8.68
N ASN A 99 12.33 8.45 -9.63
CA ASN A 99 12.62 8.82 -11.02
C ASN A 99 12.95 10.31 -11.16
N GLU A 100 12.20 11.18 -10.48
CA GLU A 100 12.44 12.63 -10.46
C GLU A 100 13.79 12.99 -9.83
N ALA A 101 14.19 12.30 -8.75
CA ALA A 101 15.49 12.49 -8.13
C ALA A 101 16.65 12.09 -9.05
N ILE A 102 16.51 10.99 -9.80
CA ILE A 102 17.51 10.56 -10.79
C ILE A 102 17.62 11.57 -11.93
N GLU A 103 16.49 11.96 -12.53
CA GLU A 103 16.48 12.94 -13.63
C GLU A 103 17.10 14.28 -13.20
N THR A 104 16.85 14.70 -11.95
CA THR A 104 17.45 15.91 -11.39
C THR A 104 18.96 15.77 -11.23
N ALA A 105 19.44 14.66 -10.67
CA ALA A 105 20.88 14.41 -10.50
C ALA A 105 21.60 14.35 -11.86
N GLU A 106 21.06 13.62 -12.83
CA GLU A 106 21.64 13.54 -14.18
C GLU A 106 21.69 14.91 -14.86
N ALA A 107 20.64 15.72 -14.68
CA ALA A 107 20.60 17.08 -15.21
C ALA A 107 21.63 18.01 -14.55
N GLN A 108 21.89 17.83 -13.25
CA GLN A 108 22.96 18.54 -12.53
C GLN A 108 24.34 18.11 -13.01
N ASP A 109 24.57 16.80 -13.14
CA ASP A 109 25.85 16.25 -13.58
C ASP A 109 26.22 16.70 -15.00
N SER A 110 25.22 16.80 -15.87
CA SER A 110 25.37 17.24 -17.25
C SER A 110 25.39 18.77 -17.43
N ALA A 111 25.10 19.54 -16.38
CA ALA A 111 25.11 21.01 -16.46
C ALA A 111 26.54 21.52 -16.70
N PRO A 112 26.74 22.70 -17.33
CA PRO A 112 28.07 23.27 -17.51
C PRO A 112 28.82 23.44 -16.18
N GLY A 113 29.97 22.78 -16.05
CA GLY A 113 30.76 22.72 -14.84
C GLY A 113 30.32 21.63 -13.86
N GLY A 114 29.36 20.77 -14.21
CA GLY A 114 29.07 19.53 -13.49
C GLY A 114 30.10 18.43 -13.81
N PRO A 115 30.08 17.31 -13.06
CA PRO A 115 30.99 16.18 -13.23
C PRO A 115 31.13 15.65 -14.66
N ASP A 116 30.02 15.59 -15.42
CA ASP A 116 29.99 15.01 -16.77
C ASP A 116 30.13 16.05 -17.90
N ASN A 117 30.12 17.35 -17.56
CA ASN A 117 30.23 18.44 -18.52
C ASN A 117 31.16 19.55 -18.00
N PRO A 118 32.47 19.26 -17.86
CA PRO A 118 33.43 20.20 -17.29
C PRO A 118 33.52 21.49 -18.12
N LEU A 119 33.48 22.63 -17.43
CA LEU A 119 33.48 23.95 -18.06
C LEU A 119 34.92 24.35 -18.41
N THR A 120 35.17 24.77 -19.64
CA THR A 120 36.46 25.38 -20.00
C THR A 120 36.56 26.78 -19.43
N ILE A 121 37.65 27.07 -18.72
CA ILE A 121 37.92 28.36 -18.08
C ILE A 121 39.20 28.98 -18.60
N THR A 122 39.29 30.30 -18.48
CA THR A 122 40.45 31.09 -18.91
C THR A 122 41.08 31.75 -17.69
N GLU A 123 42.40 31.58 -17.55
CA GLU A 123 43.17 32.18 -16.46
C GLU A 123 42.86 33.68 -16.29
N GLY A 124 42.68 34.09 -15.03
CA GLY A 124 42.41 35.47 -14.64
C GLY A 124 41.02 36.00 -15.00
N GLN A 125 40.21 35.26 -15.76
CA GLN A 125 38.84 35.66 -16.10
C GLN A 125 37.83 35.19 -15.05
N PRO A 126 36.72 35.92 -14.86
CA PRO A 126 35.65 35.44 -14.01
C PRO A 126 34.87 34.33 -14.72
N PHE A 127 34.25 33.46 -13.94
CA PHE A 127 33.36 32.41 -14.45
C PHE A 127 32.33 32.03 -13.38
N GLU A 128 31.32 31.26 -13.76
CA GLU A 128 30.28 30.79 -12.87
C GLU A 128 30.09 29.28 -13.06
N VAL A 129 29.97 28.55 -11.95
CA VAL A 129 29.66 27.13 -11.92
C VAL A 129 28.61 26.90 -10.86
N SER A 130 27.47 26.32 -11.24
CA SER A 130 26.41 25.91 -10.30
C SER A 130 26.02 27.01 -9.28
N GLY A 131 25.91 28.27 -9.68
CA GLY A 131 25.57 29.38 -8.77
C GLY A 131 26.70 29.86 -7.85
N PHE A 132 27.92 29.37 -8.01
CA PHE A 132 29.13 29.95 -7.44
C PHE A 132 29.78 30.89 -8.47
N GLN A 133 30.05 32.13 -8.06
CA GLN A 133 30.66 33.16 -8.92
C GLN A 133 32.13 33.32 -8.57
N TYR A 134 33.01 32.95 -9.50
CA TYR A 134 34.44 33.01 -9.34
C TYR A 134 34.98 34.35 -9.84
N ALA A 135 35.72 35.04 -8.99
CA ALA A 135 36.24 36.37 -9.25
C ALA A 135 37.41 36.34 -10.25
N PRO A 136 37.63 37.42 -11.01
CA PRO A 136 38.81 37.54 -11.88
C PRO A 136 40.10 37.74 -11.06
N GLY A 137 41.25 37.63 -11.73
CA GLY A 137 42.57 37.91 -11.15
C GLY A 137 43.24 36.74 -10.44
N TRP A 138 42.71 35.52 -10.59
CA TRP A 138 43.40 34.29 -10.23
C TRP A 138 44.48 33.93 -11.26
N SER A 139 45.45 33.13 -10.85
CA SER A 139 46.54 32.68 -11.72
C SER A 139 46.87 31.22 -11.54
N VAL A 140 47.42 30.64 -12.59
CA VAL A 140 48.04 29.32 -12.59
C VAL A 140 49.51 29.47 -12.28
N THR A 141 49.99 28.76 -11.27
CA THR A 141 51.39 28.81 -10.84
C THR A 141 51.90 27.40 -10.52
N GLN A 142 53.12 27.33 -10.01
CA GLN A 142 53.64 26.13 -9.39
C GLN A 142 54.15 26.47 -7.99
N ASP A 143 54.00 25.55 -7.04
CA ASP A 143 54.51 25.72 -5.69
C ASP A 143 56.04 25.58 -5.64
N ALA A 144 56.62 25.72 -4.44
CA ALA A 144 58.06 25.58 -4.23
C ALA A 144 58.62 24.18 -4.56
N LEU A 145 57.75 23.17 -4.67
CA LEU A 145 58.09 21.79 -5.01
C LEU A 145 57.82 21.49 -6.50
N GLY A 146 57.28 22.46 -7.26
CA GLY A 146 56.93 22.33 -8.67
C GLY A 146 55.61 21.59 -8.92
N TYR A 147 54.71 21.52 -7.93
CA TYR A 147 53.35 21.02 -8.13
C TYR A 147 52.44 22.12 -8.67
N ALA A 148 51.44 21.75 -9.47
CA ALA A 148 50.49 22.69 -10.04
C ALA A 148 49.74 23.43 -8.92
N GLN A 149 49.57 24.74 -9.07
CA GLN A 149 48.93 25.56 -8.05
C GLN A 149 47.99 26.57 -8.70
N ILE A 150 46.89 26.87 -8.02
CA ILE A 150 46.02 27.99 -8.34
C ILE A 150 46.12 29.01 -7.20
N GLU A 151 46.38 30.27 -7.57
CA GLU A 151 46.53 31.36 -6.61
C GLU A 151 45.46 32.44 -6.84
N GLY A 152 45.03 33.07 -5.75
CA GLY A 152 44.11 34.21 -5.81
C GLY A 152 42.67 33.88 -6.19
N LEU A 153 42.31 32.62 -6.36
CA LEU A 153 40.95 32.21 -6.69
C LEU A 153 40.00 32.49 -5.52
N LYS A 154 38.98 33.30 -5.80
CA LYS A 154 37.93 33.68 -4.86
C LYS A 154 36.58 33.33 -5.44
N VAL A 155 35.67 32.92 -4.57
CA VAL A 155 34.32 32.52 -4.95
C VAL A 155 33.30 33.22 -4.07
N THR A 156 32.21 33.66 -4.70
CA THR A 156 31.02 34.21 -4.04
C THR A 156 29.88 33.21 -4.14
N ASN A 157 29.24 32.92 -3.00
CA ASN A 157 28.04 32.08 -3.00
C ASN A 157 26.83 32.89 -3.46
N ALA A 158 26.34 32.64 -4.68
CA ALA A 158 25.11 33.25 -5.21
C ALA A 158 23.90 32.30 -5.15
N ARG A 159 24.01 31.16 -4.44
CA ARG A 159 22.91 30.21 -4.18
C ARG A 159 21.94 30.77 -3.12
N GLY A 160 20.83 30.05 -2.92
CA GLY A 160 19.76 30.44 -1.99
C GLY A 160 20.06 30.19 -0.51
N ASP A 161 21.07 29.38 -0.23
CA ASP A 161 21.47 28.90 1.08
C ASP A 161 23.00 28.91 1.24
N LYS A 162 23.48 28.71 2.48
CA LYS A 162 24.92 28.61 2.72
C LYS A 162 25.45 27.32 2.09
N ASP A 163 26.61 27.40 1.45
CA ASP A 163 27.22 26.24 0.81
C ASP A 163 28.73 26.42 0.64
N GLY A 164 29.47 25.33 0.38
CA GLY A 164 30.91 25.34 0.10
C GLY A 164 31.20 24.86 -1.32
N ALA A 165 32.25 25.39 -1.93
CA ALA A 165 32.71 24.90 -3.23
C ALA A 165 33.66 23.71 -3.04
N LEU A 166 33.44 22.62 -3.78
CA LEU A 166 34.42 21.54 -3.97
C LEU A 166 34.63 21.35 -5.48
N VAL A 167 35.68 21.96 -6.01
CA VAL A 167 35.93 21.98 -7.44
C VAL A 167 37.28 21.40 -7.80
N GLU A 168 37.30 20.74 -8.95
CA GLU A 168 38.50 20.17 -9.53
C GLU A 168 38.87 20.97 -10.78
N ILE A 169 40.08 21.53 -10.79
CA ILE A 169 40.63 22.27 -11.93
C ILE A 169 41.64 21.37 -12.64
N LYS A 170 41.34 21.00 -13.89
CA LYS A 170 42.16 20.12 -14.72
C LYS A 170 42.91 20.90 -15.79
N PHE A 171 44.18 20.57 -15.97
CA PHE A 171 44.98 20.95 -17.13
C PHE A 171 44.86 19.85 -18.18
N MET A 172 44.45 20.22 -19.39
CA MET A 172 44.18 19.27 -20.46
C MET A 172 45.23 19.35 -21.57
N ASP A 173 45.53 18.24 -22.22
CA ASP A 173 46.16 18.18 -23.53
C ASP A 173 45.28 17.32 -24.45
N GLY A 174 44.42 17.97 -25.23
CA GLY A 174 43.33 17.32 -25.96
C GLY A 174 42.34 16.63 -25.01
N ASN A 175 42.45 15.31 -24.91
CA ASN A 175 41.61 14.45 -24.06
C ASN A 175 42.35 13.88 -22.85
N GLU A 176 43.63 14.18 -22.68
CA GLU A 176 44.43 13.74 -21.54
C GLU A 176 44.39 14.79 -20.42
N VAL A 177 44.20 14.35 -19.18
CA VAL A 177 44.39 15.19 -17.99
C VAL A 177 45.86 15.11 -17.62
N VAL A 178 46.60 16.21 -17.79
CA VAL A 178 48.06 16.26 -17.56
C VAL A 178 48.44 16.77 -16.17
N ALA A 179 47.51 17.42 -15.47
CA ALA A 179 47.60 17.78 -14.06
C ALA A 179 46.21 18.16 -13.51
N LEU A 180 46.06 18.07 -12.20
CA LEU A 180 44.81 18.37 -11.48
C LEU A 180 45.10 19.19 -10.22
N VAL A 181 44.24 20.16 -9.91
CA VAL A 181 44.26 20.94 -8.68
C VAL A 181 42.88 20.86 -8.03
N ASP A 182 42.83 20.36 -6.80
CA ASP A 182 41.63 20.33 -5.97
C ASP A 182 41.51 21.65 -5.21
N CYS A 183 40.38 22.34 -5.33
CA CYS A 183 40.11 23.60 -4.67
C CYS A 183 38.84 23.52 -3.83
N THR A 184 38.94 23.92 -2.56
CA THR A 184 37.85 23.77 -1.59
C THR A 184 37.58 25.04 -0.80
N THR A 185 36.36 25.17 -0.27
CA THR A 185 36.04 26.15 0.78
C THR A 185 35.28 25.51 1.93
N GLU A 186 35.32 26.17 3.08
CA GLU A 186 34.30 25.99 4.11
C GLU A 186 32.93 26.52 3.63
N GLN A 187 31.91 26.33 4.46
CA GLN A 187 30.56 26.85 4.25
C GLN A 187 30.53 28.38 4.14
N ILE A 188 30.09 28.89 2.99
CA ILE A 188 30.00 30.31 2.64
C ILE A 188 28.55 30.77 2.79
N PRO A 189 28.24 31.77 3.63
CA PRO A 189 26.91 32.36 3.66
C PRO A 189 26.53 33.01 2.33
N VAL A 190 25.23 33.07 2.02
CA VAL A 190 24.69 33.70 0.81
C VAL A 190 25.24 35.12 0.62
N GLY A 191 25.73 35.41 -0.58
CA GLY A 191 26.28 36.70 -0.99
C GLY A 191 27.67 37.01 -0.45
N GLN A 192 28.30 36.12 0.33
CA GLN A 192 29.66 36.32 0.82
C GLN A 192 30.71 35.72 -0.11
N THR A 193 31.90 36.30 -0.08
CA THR A 193 33.07 35.89 -0.86
C THR A 193 34.15 35.34 0.07
N THR A 194 34.78 34.23 -0.31
CA THR A 194 36.00 33.71 0.34
C THR A 194 37.04 33.29 -0.69
N SER A 195 38.28 33.09 -0.25
CA SER A 195 39.31 32.45 -1.06
C SER A 195 39.18 30.94 -0.99
N LEU A 196 39.46 30.25 -2.11
CA LEU A 196 39.58 28.79 -2.10
C LEU A 196 40.95 28.38 -1.56
N ASN A 197 40.98 27.22 -0.93
CA ASN A 197 42.21 26.52 -0.60
C ASN A 197 42.45 25.48 -1.70
N CYS A 198 43.51 25.66 -2.47
CA CYS A 198 43.84 24.83 -3.63
C CYS A 198 45.12 24.05 -3.38
N SER A 199 45.12 22.76 -3.74
CA SER A 199 46.27 21.87 -3.61
C SER A 199 46.34 20.85 -4.74
N SER A 200 47.55 20.42 -5.09
CA SER A 200 47.79 19.41 -6.12
C SER A 200 48.83 18.39 -5.68
N GLY A 201 48.69 17.16 -6.17
CA GLY A 201 49.73 16.14 -6.14
C GLY A 201 50.54 16.04 -7.44
N ASP A 202 50.13 16.77 -8.48
CA ASP A 202 50.66 16.65 -9.84
C ASP A 202 51.69 17.73 -10.15
N LYS A 203 52.73 17.37 -10.91
CA LYS A 203 53.72 18.36 -11.36
C LYS A 203 53.07 19.36 -12.29
N PHE A 204 53.48 20.62 -12.15
CA PHE A 204 53.01 21.66 -13.05
C PHE A 204 53.43 21.32 -14.49
N PRO A 205 52.48 21.15 -15.42
CA PRO A 205 52.79 20.66 -16.76
C PRO A 205 53.50 21.74 -17.56
N ALA A 206 54.47 21.34 -18.39
CA ALA A 206 55.19 22.27 -19.26
C ALA A 206 54.30 22.84 -20.37
N THR A 207 53.29 22.08 -20.81
CA THR A 207 52.33 22.44 -21.85
C THR A 207 50.95 21.87 -21.53
N TYR A 208 49.91 22.60 -21.89
CA TYR A 208 48.50 22.20 -21.87
C TYR A 208 47.75 23.11 -22.87
N ASP A 209 46.63 22.65 -23.41
CA ASP A 209 45.85 23.40 -24.42
C ASP A 209 44.65 24.16 -23.82
N ARG A 210 44.08 23.65 -22.73
CA ARG A 210 42.98 24.30 -21.99
C ARG A 210 42.98 23.93 -20.51
N ILE A 211 42.24 24.72 -19.74
CA ILE A 211 41.93 24.46 -18.34
C ILE A 211 40.43 24.21 -18.25
N THR A 212 40.03 23.18 -17.52
CA THR A 212 38.63 22.92 -17.23
C THR A 212 38.36 22.88 -15.75
N ILE A 213 37.13 23.15 -15.34
CA ILE A 213 36.66 23.03 -13.98
C ILE A 213 35.39 22.18 -13.93
N ASN A 214 35.28 21.37 -12.90
CA ASN A 214 34.03 20.72 -12.52
C ASN A 214 33.78 20.86 -11.01
N ASP A 215 32.56 21.21 -10.64
CA ASP A 215 32.00 20.97 -9.32
C ASP A 215 31.87 19.44 -9.16
N THR A 216 32.21 18.94 -7.98
CA THR A 216 32.25 17.50 -7.71
C THR A 216 31.04 17.02 -6.89
N PHE A 217 30.05 17.90 -6.70
CA PHE A 217 28.79 17.65 -6.02
C PHE A 217 27.58 18.27 -6.72
#